data_AF-A0AAD1XS92-F1
#
_entry.id   AF-A0AAD1XS92-F1
#
_cell.length_a   1.000
_cell.length_b   1.000
_cell.length_c   1.000
_cell.angle_alpha   90.00
_cell.angle_beta   90.00
_cell.angle_gamma   90.00
#
_symmetry.space_group_name_H-M   'P 1'
#
loop_
_entity.id
_entity.type
_entity.pdbx_description
1 polymer ?
#
loop_
_entity_poly.entity_id
_entity_poly.type
_entity_poly.pdbx_seq_one_letter_code
_entity_poly.pdbx_strand_id
1 'polypeptide(L)'
;MNCQEEQFLEIEALESIFVDEFELINEQPVTYEIIINADRNEEEDNYIVVKLKVEYPEDYPNVMPKFQFKNLSPVHLNIADFNKCHTMFKDMAEEMLGEQMIFELIENVREFLISKNDVFVEAKLKEIEEQKIKEENMGKKFIAEKKLDYEPVNKDSFSKWLATFTKERDALKAEEMKSRSKEQLERDSRKSGKAYFLEKQVIAGSGINFEDEEDMDVQEEIEEEKDEAEDEDMEKYFDDDVFDDEDIDDVELD
;
A
#
# COMPACT_ATOMS: atom_id res chain seq x y z
N MET A 1 -13.48 20.98 -58.77
CA MET A 1 -13.09 20.03 -57.73
C MET A 1 -14.28 19.13 -57.44
N ASN A 2 -14.05 17.83 -57.28
CA ASN A 2 -15.13 16.90 -56.96
C ASN A 2 -15.27 16.85 -55.44
N CYS A 3 -16.21 17.64 -54.89
CA CYS A 3 -16.43 17.76 -53.45
C CYS A 3 -16.64 16.39 -52.77
N GLN A 4 -17.24 15.43 -53.49
CA GLN A 4 -17.46 14.07 -52.99
C GLN A 4 -16.18 13.26 -52.83
N GLU A 5 -15.21 13.43 -53.74
CA GLU A 5 -13.90 12.75 -53.62
C GLU A 5 -13.10 13.34 -52.45
N GLU A 6 -13.11 14.66 -52.28
CA GLU A 6 -12.42 15.34 -51.18
C GLU A 6 -13.00 14.97 -49.81
N GLN A 7 -14.34 14.87 -49.71
CA GLN A 7 -15.03 14.37 -48.51
C GLN A 7 -14.61 12.93 -48.19
N PHE A 8 -14.59 12.04 -49.18
CA PHE A 8 -14.22 10.64 -48.97
C PHE A 8 -12.77 10.49 -48.50
N LEU A 9 -11.84 11.22 -49.13
CA LEU A 9 -10.43 11.21 -48.74
C LEU A 9 -10.21 11.74 -47.33
N GLU A 10 -10.94 12.78 -46.92
CA GLU A 10 -10.84 13.30 -45.55
C GLU A 10 -11.38 12.29 -44.53
N ILE A 11 -12.51 11.64 -44.80
CA ILE A 11 -13.08 10.62 -43.90
C ILE A 11 -12.11 9.44 -43.75
N GLU A 12 -11.54 8.94 -44.84
CA GLU A 12 -10.55 7.85 -44.78
C GLU A 12 -9.31 8.26 -43.97
N ALA A 13 -8.86 9.51 -44.11
CA ALA A 13 -7.77 10.05 -43.29
C ALA A 13 -8.18 10.13 -41.81
N LEU A 14 -9.37 10.61 -41.49
CA LEU A 14 -9.87 10.71 -40.11
C LEU A 14 -10.05 9.34 -39.47
N GLU A 15 -10.59 8.35 -40.18
CA GLU A 15 -10.71 6.96 -39.71
C GLU A 15 -9.34 6.35 -39.38
N SER A 16 -8.30 6.69 -40.15
CA SER A 16 -6.93 6.23 -39.92
C SER A 16 -6.25 6.92 -38.74
N ILE A 17 -6.54 8.21 -38.53
CA ILE A 17 -5.96 9.01 -37.43
C ILE A 17 -6.64 8.69 -36.09
N PHE A 18 -7.96 8.51 -36.10
CA PHE A 18 -8.85 8.40 -34.94
C PHE A 18 -9.52 7.03 -34.88
N VAL A 19 -8.73 5.95 -34.88
CA VAL A 19 -9.22 4.56 -34.97
C VAL A 19 -10.26 4.20 -33.89
N ASP A 20 -10.02 4.62 -32.64
CA ASP A 20 -10.89 4.30 -31.51
C ASP A 20 -11.89 5.42 -31.17
N GLU A 21 -11.65 6.63 -31.70
CA GLU A 21 -12.38 7.86 -31.32
C GLU A 21 -13.41 8.29 -32.38
N PHE A 22 -13.34 7.72 -33.60
CA PHE A 22 -14.21 8.06 -34.73
C PHE A 22 -15.38 7.07 -34.87
N GLU A 23 -16.59 7.62 -35.02
CA GLU A 23 -17.83 6.86 -35.22
C GLU A 23 -18.64 7.45 -36.39
N LEU A 24 -18.75 6.69 -37.48
CA LEU A 24 -19.62 7.05 -38.61
C LEU A 24 -21.08 6.74 -38.26
N ILE A 25 -21.94 7.75 -38.26
CA ILE A 25 -23.38 7.63 -37.94
C ILE A 25 -24.19 7.38 -39.21
N ASN A 26 -23.87 8.11 -40.28
CA ASN A 26 -24.64 8.10 -41.51
C ASN A 26 -23.75 8.40 -42.71
N GLU A 27 -24.00 7.70 -43.81
CA GLU A 27 -23.22 7.86 -45.05
C GLU A 27 -23.73 9.00 -45.94
N GLN A 28 -25.05 9.28 -45.96
CA GLN A 28 -25.64 10.36 -46.76
C GLN A 28 -26.87 11.00 -46.07
N PRO A 29 -26.83 12.29 -45.70
CA PRO A 29 -25.64 13.14 -45.64
C PRO A 29 -24.60 12.57 -44.67
N VAL A 30 -23.31 12.70 -45.02
CA VAL A 30 -22.21 12.20 -44.20
C VAL A 30 -22.31 12.85 -42.82
N THR A 31 -22.47 12.01 -41.80
CA THR A 31 -22.52 12.44 -40.40
C THR A 31 -21.69 11.50 -39.56
N TYR A 32 -20.78 12.04 -38.76
CA TYR A 32 -19.94 11.27 -37.86
C TYR A 32 -19.73 12.01 -36.55
N GLU A 33 -19.29 11.26 -35.54
CA GLU A 33 -18.89 11.75 -34.23
C GLU A 33 -17.42 11.42 -33.98
N ILE A 34 -16.70 12.36 -33.37
CA ILE A 34 -15.30 12.20 -32.96
C ILE A 34 -15.19 12.56 -31.49
N ILE A 35 -14.52 11.73 -30.71
CA ILE A 35 -14.18 12.01 -29.32
C ILE A 35 -12.84 12.75 -29.29
N ILE A 36 -12.83 13.93 -28.66
CA ILE A 36 -11.65 14.77 -28.49
C ILE A 36 -11.26 14.73 -27.02
N ASN A 37 -10.14 14.07 -26.77
CA ASN A 37 -9.47 13.99 -25.47
C ASN A 37 -8.48 15.14 -25.32
N ALA A 38 -8.33 15.70 -24.10
CA ALA A 38 -7.32 16.72 -23.84
C ALA A 38 -5.93 16.13 -24.04
N ASP A 39 -5.58 15.05 -23.34
CA ASP A 39 -4.31 14.34 -23.54
C ASP A 39 -4.55 12.99 -24.25
N ARG A 40 -3.67 12.66 -25.20
CA ARG A 40 -3.68 11.37 -25.94
C ARG A 40 -2.79 10.32 -25.29
N ASN A 41 -1.84 10.73 -24.45
CA ASN A 41 -0.80 9.87 -23.92
C ASN A 41 -1.05 9.43 -22.47
N GLU A 42 -1.77 10.23 -21.69
CA GLU A 42 -1.98 9.98 -20.25
C GLU A 42 -3.49 9.90 -19.94
N GLU A 43 -4.02 8.66 -19.93
CA GLU A 43 -5.42 8.40 -19.55
C GLU A 43 -5.71 8.80 -18.09
N GLU A 44 -4.71 8.71 -17.21
CA GLU A 44 -4.87 9.00 -15.77
C GLU A 44 -5.10 10.49 -15.48
N ASP A 45 -4.59 11.39 -16.32
CA ASP A 45 -4.68 12.84 -16.13
C ASP A 45 -5.60 13.53 -17.16
N ASN A 46 -6.39 12.77 -17.91
CA ASN A 46 -7.36 13.34 -18.85
C ASN A 46 -8.71 13.59 -18.17
N TYR A 47 -8.91 14.80 -17.65
CA TYR A 47 -10.15 15.19 -16.95
C TYR A 47 -11.21 15.79 -17.90
N ILE A 48 -10.82 16.17 -19.13
CA ILE A 48 -11.67 16.92 -20.05
C ILE A 48 -11.86 16.15 -21.35
N VAL A 49 -13.10 15.70 -21.59
CA VAL A 49 -13.49 15.02 -22.81
C VAL A 49 -14.66 15.76 -23.48
N VAL A 50 -14.51 16.00 -24.78
CA VAL A 50 -15.53 16.65 -25.61
C VAL A 50 -15.82 15.75 -26.81
N LYS A 51 -17.10 15.60 -27.15
CA LYS A 51 -17.53 14.90 -28.36
C LYS A 51 -17.94 15.91 -29.41
N LEU A 52 -17.36 15.81 -30.60
CA LEU A 52 -17.67 16.64 -31.77
C LEU A 52 -18.52 15.83 -32.75
N LYS A 53 -19.69 16.34 -33.09
CA LYS A 53 -20.53 15.80 -34.16
C LYS A 53 -20.41 16.71 -35.38
N VAL A 54 -20.15 16.12 -36.54
CA VAL A 54 -20.00 16.85 -37.81
C VAL A 54 -20.95 16.27 -38.86
N GLU A 55 -21.58 17.15 -39.63
CA GLU A 55 -22.41 16.83 -40.79
C GLU A 55 -21.90 17.63 -42.00
N TYR A 56 -21.56 16.93 -43.08
CA TYR A 56 -21.07 17.56 -44.31
C TYR A 56 -22.24 18.05 -45.19
N PRO A 57 -22.25 19.35 -45.57
CA PRO A 57 -23.09 19.81 -46.65
C PRO A 57 -22.59 19.32 -48.02
N GLU A 58 -23.46 19.34 -49.03
CA GLU A 58 -23.12 18.88 -50.39
C GLU A 58 -21.92 19.62 -51.00
N ASP A 59 -21.76 20.91 -50.65
CA ASP A 59 -20.69 21.78 -51.16
C ASP A 59 -19.40 21.78 -50.31
N TYR A 60 -19.31 20.98 -49.23
CA TYR A 60 -18.07 20.87 -48.43
C TYR A 60 -16.92 20.31 -49.29
N PRO A 61 -15.70 20.88 -49.25
CA PRO A 61 -15.16 21.85 -48.27
C PRO A 61 -15.34 23.34 -48.61
N ASN A 62 -16.07 23.70 -49.68
CA ASN A 62 -16.30 25.12 -50.04
C ASN A 62 -17.26 25.83 -49.09
N VAL A 63 -18.06 25.06 -48.34
CA VAL A 63 -18.98 25.54 -47.32
C VAL A 63 -18.64 24.88 -45.99
N MET A 64 -18.74 25.65 -44.92
CA MET A 64 -18.49 25.18 -43.56
C MET A 64 -19.38 23.98 -43.20
N PRO A 65 -18.83 22.94 -42.55
CA PRO A 65 -19.61 21.81 -42.09
C PRO A 65 -20.54 22.23 -40.94
N LYS A 66 -21.68 21.55 -40.78
CA LYS A 66 -22.48 21.74 -39.58
C LYS A 66 -21.81 20.96 -38.46
N PHE A 67 -21.58 21.61 -37.32
CA PHE A 67 -20.93 20.97 -36.20
C PHE A 67 -21.71 21.20 -34.91
N GLN A 68 -21.59 20.25 -33.99
CA GLN A 68 -22.14 20.35 -32.65
C GLN A 68 -21.17 19.73 -31.66
N PHE A 69 -20.75 20.50 -30.67
CA PHE A 69 -20.02 19.97 -29.54
C PHE A 69 -20.99 19.39 -28.50
N LYS A 70 -20.55 18.36 -27.79
CA LYS A 70 -21.21 17.79 -26.62
C LYS A 70 -20.16 17.65 -25.52
N ASN A 71 -20.41 18.29 -24.40
CA ASN A 71 -19.55 18.18 -23.22
C ASN A 71 -19.78 16.81 -22.55
N LEU A 72 -18.75 15.97 -22.46
CA LEU A 72 -18.79 14.70 -21.72
C LEU A 72 -18.23 14.85 -20.29
N SER A 73 -17.50 15.94 -20.01
CA SER A 73 -16.92 16.28 -18.71
C SER A 73 -17.50 17.59 -18.14
N PRO A 74 -18.79 17.63 -17.74
CA PRO A 74 -19.43 18.86 -17.24
C PRO A 74 -18.83 19.40 -15.94
N VAL A 75 -18.08 18.57 -15.20
CA VAL A 75 -17.42 18.95 -13.96
C VAL A 75 -16.21 19.86 -14.20
N HIS A 76 -15.51 19.66 -15.31
CA HIS A 76 -14.21 20.29 -15.57
C HIS A 76 -14.27 21.38 -16.65
N LEU A 77 -15.34 21.43 -17.45
CA LEU A 77 -15.49 22.42 -18.53
C LEU A 77 -16.71 23.32 -18.31
N ASN A 78 -16.46 24.61 -18.12
CA ASN A 78 -17.50 25.61 -17.94
C ASN A 78 -18.16 25.98 -19.28
N ILE A 79 -19.39 26.50 -19.23
CA ILE A 79 -20.18 26.95 -20.39
C ILE A 79 -19.42 28.03 -21.19
N ALA A 80 -18.69 28.93 -20.50
CA ALA A 80 -17.90 29.97 -21.15
C ALA A 80 -16.75 29.38 -22.00
N ASP A 81 -16.07 28.36 -21.49
CA ASP A 81 -14.98 27.69 -22.20
C ASP A 81 -15.51 26.88 -23.38
N PHE A 82 -16.67 26.25 -23.21
CA PHE A 82 -17.36 25.55 -24.29
C PHE A 82 -17.80 26.50 -25.42
N ASN A 83 -18.34 27.67 -25.09
CA ASN A 83 -18.67 28.70 -26.09
C ASN A 83 -17.41 29.21 -26.80
N LYS A 84 -16.29 29.31 -26.08
CA LYS A 84 -15.01 29.71 -26.68
C LYS A 84 -14.50 28.66 -27.68
N CYS A 85 -14.61 27.36 -27.37
CA CYS A 85 -14.32 26.27 -28.32
C CYS A 85 -15.16 26.43 -29.59
N HIS A 86 -16.45 26.68 -29.44
CA HIS A 86 -17.35 26.86 -30.57
C HIS A 86 -16.97 28.08 -31.44
N THR A 87 -16.61 29.20 -30.82
CA THR A 87 -16.16 30.38 -31.56
C THR A 87 -14.84 30.12 -32.28
N MET A 88 -13.86 29.53 -31.60
CA MET A 88 -12.55 29.19 -32.19
C MET A 88 -12.69 28.24 -33.40
N PHE A 89 -13.47 27.17 -33.24
CA PHE A 89 -13.74 26.23 -34.32
C PHE A 89 -14.42 26.91 -35.51
N LYS A 90 -15.39 27.79 -35.23
CA LYS A 90 -16.09 28.53 -36.28
C LYS A 90 -15.15 29.48 -37.03
N ASP A 91 -14.37 30.28 -36.31
CA ASP A 91 -13.50 31.30 -36.90
C ASP A 91 -12.43 30.63 -37.78
N MET A 92 -11.80 29.55 -37.30
CA MET A 92 -10.82 28.79 -38.08
C MET A 92 -11.45 28.11 -39.30
N ALA A 93 -12.69 27.60 -39.19
CA ALA A 93 -13.38 26.99 -40.32
C ALA A 93 -13.78 28.03 -41.39
N GLU A 94 -13.97 29.30 -41.04
CA GLU A 94 -14.17 30.39 -42.03
C GLU A 94 -12.87 30.73 -42.77
N GLU A 95 -11.71 30.60 -42.11
CA GLU A 95 -10.39 30.86 -42.72
C GLU A 95 -9.93 29.74 -43.66
N MET A 96 -10.30 28.48 -43.37
CA MET A 96 -9.88 27.28 -44.12
C MET A 96 -10.87 26.81 -45.20
N LEU A 97 -11.79 27.67 -45.65
CA LEU A 97 -12.75 27.30 -46.69
C LEU A 97 -12.05 26.93 -48.01
N GLY A 98 -12.48 25.83 -48.62
CA GLY A 98 -11.96 25.34 -49.89
C GLY A 98 -10.94 24.20 -49.77
N GLU A 99 -10.63 23.75 -48.55
CA GLU A 99 -9.79 22.56 -48.30
C GLU A 99 -10.30 21.72 -47.12
N GLN A 100 -9.75 20.51 -46.97
CA GLN A 100 -10.00 19.64 -45.83
C GLN A 100 -9.52 20.32 -44.55
N MET A 101 -10.42 20.51 -43.58
CA MET A 101 -10.18 21.36 -42.42
C MET A 101 -10.45 20.66 -41.09
N ILE A 102 -11.12 19.50 -41.08
CA ILE A 102 -11.63 18.90 -39.84
C ILE A 102 -10.50 18.50 -38.89
N PHE A 103 -9.42 17.92 -39.43
CA PHE A 103 -8.28 17.52 -38.61
C PHE A 103 -7.64 18.72 -37.90
N GLU A 104 -7.34 19.79 -38.63
CA GLU A 104 -6.74 21.01 -38.07
C GLU A 104 -7.66 21.65 -37.01
N LEU A 105 -8.96 21.68 -37.29
CA LEU A 105 -9.95 22.20 -36.35
C LEU A 105 -10.02 21.38 -35.05
N ILE A 106 -9.91 20.05 -35.14
CA ILE A 106 -9.87 19.16 -33.97
C ILE A 106 -8.61 19.44 -33.15
N GLU A 107 -7.45 19.55 -33.81
CA GLU A 107 -6.19 19.81 -33.13
C GLU A 107 -6.17 21.18 -32.43
N ASN A 108 -6.77 22.22 -33.05
CA ASN A 108 -6.90 23.52 -32.39
C ASN A 108 -7.79 23.47 -31.14
N VAL A 109 -8.92 22.76 -31.22
CA VAL A 109 -9.78 22.55 -30.05
C VAL A 109 -9.04 21.73 -28.99
N ARG A 110 -8.30 20.71 -29.38
CA ARG A 110 -7.49 19.88 -28.48
C ARG A 110 -6.47 20.72 -27.71
N GLU A 111 -5.72 21.59 -28.38
CA GLU A 111 -4.75 22.49 -27.73
C GLU A 111 -5.42 23.36 -26.66
N PHE A 112 -6.62 23.87 -26.94
CA PHE A 112 -7.39 24.61 -25.96
C PHE A 112 -7.82 23.73 -24.76
N LEU A 113 -8.23 22.49 -25.01
CA LEU A 113 -8.59 21.55 -23.94
C LEU A 113 -7.38 21.15 -23.09
N ILE A 114 -6.21 20.94 -23.68
CA ILE A 114 -4.94 20.68 -22.96
C ILE A 114 -4.63 21.82 -21.99
N SER A 115 -4.64 23.06 -22.49
CA SER A 115 -4.36 24.23 -21.66
C SER A 115 -5.32 24.35 -20.46
N LYS A 116 -6.56 23.85 -20.59
CA LYS A 116 -7.51 23.80 -19.48
C LYS A 116 -7.24 22.63 -18.54
N ASN A 117 -6.93 21.46 -19.09
CA ASN A 117 -6.60 20.27 -18.33
C ASN A 117 -5.38 20.49 -17.43
N ASP A 118 -4.33 21.12 -17.95
CA ASP A 118 -3.10 21.44 -17.20
C ASP A 118 -3.38 22.24 -15.92
N VAL A 119 -4.33 23.19 -15.98
CA VAL A 119 -4.72 24.00 -14.82
C VAL A 119 -5.37 23.13 -13.73
N PHE A 120 -6.13 22.10 -14.11
CA PHE A 120 -6.73 21.16 -13.16
C PHE A 120 -5.70 20.19 -12.60
N VAL A 121 -4.82 19.65 -13.44
CA VAL A 121 -3.71 18.78 -13.02
C VAL A 121 -2.82 19.53 -12.02
N GLU A 122 -2.43 20.76 -12.32
CA GLU A 122 -1.60 21.58 -11.43
C GLU A 122 -2.31 21.88 -10.10
N ALA A 123 -3.62 22.15 -10.13
CA ALA A 123 -4.40 22.36 -8.92
C ALA A 123 -4.48 21.08 -8.06
N LYS A 124 -4.63 19.91 -8.68
CA LYS A 124 -4.65 18.61 -8.01
C LYS A 124 -3.29 18.26 -7.40
N LEU A 125 -2.20 18.50 -8.12
CA LEU A 125 -0.85 18.29 -7.62
C LEU A 125 -0.56 19.14 -6.38
N LYS A 126 -0.97 20.42 -6.39
CA LYS A 126 -0.84 21.31 -5.23
C LYS A 126 -1.67 20.82 -4.03
N GLU A 127 -2.88 20.35 -4.26
CA GLU A 127 -3.74 19.80 -3.19
C GLU A 127 -3.08 18.58 -2.52
N ILE A 128 -2.50 17.67 -3.31
CA ILE A 128 -1.78 16.49 -2.81
C ILE A 128 -0.53 16.89 -2.02
N GLU A 129 0.25 17.85 -2.54
CA GLU A 129 1.44 18.33 -1.84
C GLU A 129 1.08 19.00 -0.49
N GLU A 130 0.02 19.81 -0.47
CA GLU A 130 -0.48 20.40 0.78
C GLU A 130 -0.96 19.36 1.78
N GLN A 131 -1.60 18.28 1.32
CA GLN A 131 -2.03 17.17 2.18
C GLN A 131 -0.82 16.46 2.79
N LYS A 132 0.19 16.10 1.97
CA LYS A 132 1.44 15.48 2.46
C LYS A 132 2.15 16.35 3.50
N ILE A 133 2.22 17.66 3.26
CA ILE A 133 2.80 18.61 4.23
C ILE A 133 1.98 18.65 5.53
N LYS A 134 0.65 18.61 5.46
CA LYS A 134 -0.22 18.57 6.65
C LYS A 134 -0.05 17.28 7.42
N GLU A 135 0.05 16.13 6.75
CA GLU A 135 0.29 14.83 7.36
C GLU A 135 1.66 14.76 8.03
N GLU A 136 2.71 15.21 7.35
CA GLU A 136 4.07 15.27 7.92
C GLU A 136 4.09 16.17 9.17
N ASN A 137 3.43 17.32 9.11
CA ASN A 137 3.31 18.22 10.25
C ASN A 137 2.46 17.63 11.39
N MET A 138 1.39 16.89 11.08
CA MET A 138 0.58 16.16 12.07
C MET A 138 1.40 15.06 12.75
N GLY A 139 2.17 14.28 12.00
CA GLY A 139 3.08 13.26 12.55
C GLY A 139 4.15 13.87 13.46
N LYS A 140 4.79 14.98 13.05
CA LYS A 140 5.75 15.72 13.88
C LYS A 140 5.10 16.29 15.15
N LYS A 141 3.88 16.82 15.04
CA LYS A 141 3.13 17.33 16.19
C LYS A 141 2.74 16.22 17.17
N PHE A 142 2.32 15.06 16.67
CA PHE A 142 2.00 13.90 17.52
C PHE A 142 3.21 13.40 18.32
N ILE A 143 4.38 13.35 17.69
CA ILE A 143 5.65 13.00 18.35
C ILE A 143 6.06 14.07 19.39
N ALA A 144 5.77 15.35 19.12
CA ALA A 144 6.09 16.44 20.05
C ALA A 144 5.10 16.57 21.23
N GLU A 145 3.81 16.28 21.02
CA GLU A 145 2.77 16.33 22.06
C GLU A 145 2.78 15.12 22.97
N LYS A 146 3.14 13.93 22.44
CA LYS A 146 3.63 12.86 23.31
C LYS A 146 4.98 13.32 23.86
N LYS A 147 4.95 14.01 25.00
CA LYS A 147 6.09 14.02 25.93
C LYS A 147 6.37 12.57 26.27
N LEU A 148 7.24 11.97 25.48
CA LEU A 148 7.76 10.64 25.70
C LEU A 148 8.63 10.76 26.95
N ASP A 149 8.03 10.50 28.11
CA ASP A 149 8.70 10.46 29.42
C ASP A 149 9.61 9.22 29.48
N TYR A 150 10.61 9.17 28.60
CA TYR A 150 11.66 8.16 28.65
C TYR A 150 12.87 8.75 29.35
N GLU A 151 13.31 8.09 30.41
CA GLU A 151 14.61 8.35 31.02
C GLU A 151 15.67 7.74 30.08
N PRO A 152 16.57 8.54 29.48
CA PRO A 152 17.56 8.01 28.55
C PRO A 152 18.44 6.99 29.27
N VAL A 153 18.58 5.81 28.68
CA VAL A 153 19.44 4.74 29.20
C VAL A 153 20.90 5.19 29.09
N ASN A 154 21.39 5.84 30.14
CA ASN A 154 22.78 6.19 30.37
C ASN A 154 23.47 5.14 31.25
N LYS A 155 24.81 5.19 31.36
CA LYS A 155 25.58 4.22 32.16
C LYS A 155 25.08 4.11 33.61
N ASP A 156 24.65 5.22 34.20
CA ASP A 156 24.18 5.30 35.59
C ASP A 156 22.77 4.72 35.80
N SER A 157 21.82 4.98 34.88
CA SER A 157 20.46 4.44 34.88
C SER A 157 20.45 2.96 34.56
N PHE A 158 21.29 2.52 33.60
CA PHE A 158 21.50 1.11 33.33
C PHE A 158 22.08 0.38 34.53
N SER A 159 23.05 0.98 35.25
CA SER A 159 23.62 0.39 36.46
C SER A 159 22.58 0.26 37.58
N LYS A 160 21.71 1.27 37.77
CA LYS A 160 20.60 1.20 38.72
C LYS A 160 19.61 0.10 38.35
N TRP A 161 19.21 0.03 37.09
CA TRP A 161 18.31 -1.00 36.58
C TRP A 161 18.91 -2.41 36.74
N LEU A 162 20.19 -2.57 36.37
CA LEU A 162 20.91 -3.84 36.51
C LEU A 162 20.99 -4.28 37.97
N ALA A 163 21.22 -3.35 38.90
CA ALA A 163 21.23 -3.65 40.33
C ALA A 163 19.86 -4.09 40.86
N THR A 164 18.77 -3.46 40.41
CA THR A 164 17.41 -3.90 40.77
C THR A 164 17.05 -5.25 40.15
N PHE A 165 17.42 -5.47 38.89
CA PHE A 165 17.12 -6.69 38.14
C PHE A 165 17.88 -7.90 38.68
N THR A 166 19.18 -7.76 38.94
CA THR A 166 19.99 -8.84 39.53
C THR A 166 19.48 -9.22 40.92
N LYS A 167 19.14 -8.22 41.75
CA LYS A 167 18.54 -8.45 43.06
C LYS A 167 17.20 -9.20 42.97
N GLU A 168 16.35 -8.87 42.01
CA GLU A 168 15.07 -9.56 41.79
C GLU A 168 15.29 -11.00 41.34
N ARG A 169 16.23 -11.24 40.40
CA ARG A 169 16.59 -12.59 39.96
C ARG A 169 17.21 -13.44 41.06
N ASP A 170 18.07 -12.86 41.89
CA ASP A 170 18.70 -13.56 43.01
C ASP A 170 17.70 -13.87 44.12
N ALA A 171 16.73 -12.97 44.37
CA ALA A 171 15.63 -13.23 45.29
C ALA A 171 14.77 -14.41 44.82
N LEU A 172 14.40 -14.46 43.52
CA LEU A 172 13.66 -15.58 42.93
C LEU A 172 14.43 -16.90 43.04
N LYS A 173 15.73 -16.91 42.72
CA LYS A 173 16.58 -18.10 42.85
C LYS A 173 16.72 -18.56 44.31
N ALA A 174 16.83 -17.62 45.25
CA ALA A 174 16.91 -17.93 46.67
C ALA A 174 15.60 -18.50 47.22
N GLU A 175 14.46 -18.02 46.73
CA GLU A 175 13.13 -18.55 47.07
C GLU A 175 12.90 -19.94 46.47
N GLU A 176 13.35 -20.18 45.23
CA GLU A 176 13.35 -21.49 44.60
C GLU A 176 14.26 -22.49 45.34
N MET A 177 15.46 -22.08 45.74
CA MET A 177 16.37 -22.92 46.55
C MET A 177 15.79 -23.24 47.93
N LYS A 178 15.13 -22.29 48.60
CA LYS A 178 14.45 -22.53 49.88
C LYS A 178 13.27 -23.50 49.70
N SER A 179 12.54 -23.38 48.60
CA SER A 179 11.43 -24.29 48.28
C SER A 179 11.94 -25.70 48.01
N ARG A 180 12.99 -25.87 47.19
CA ARG A 180 13.64 -27.16 46.96
C ARG A 180 14.21 -27.77 48.24
N SER A 181 14.84 -26.96 49.09
CA SER A 181 15.38 -27.43 50.37
C SER A 181 14.29 -27.90 51.33
N LYS A 182 13.17 -27.17 51.43
CA LYS A 182 12.00 -27.58 52.23
C LYS A 182 11.39 -28.87 51.69
N GLU A 183 11.27 -29.00 50.37
CA GLU A 183 10.75 -30.19 49.71
C GLU A 183 11.69 -31.41 49.90
N GLN A 184 13.01 -31.19 49.89
CA GLN A 184 14.01 -32.21 50.19
C GLN A 184 13.92 -32.67 51.66
N LEU A 185 13.78 -31.74 52.61
CA LEU A 185 13.55 -32.04 54.03
C LEU A 185 12.24 -32.80 54.26
N GLU A 186 11.18 -32.46 53.54
CA GLU A 186 9.92 -33.22 53.58
C GLU A 186 10.10 -34.63 52.98
N ARG A 187 10.86 -34.78 51.89
CA ARG A 187 11.22 -36.10 51.32
C ARG A 187 12.05 -36.94 52.29
N ASP A 188 13.06 -36.37 52.94
CA ASP A 188 13.89 -37.08 53.93
C ASP A 188 13.13 -37.43 55.21
N SER A 189 12.12 -36.63 55.60
CA SER A 189 11.25 -36.94 56.73
C SER A 189 10.29 -38.11 56.46
N ARG A 190 10.02 -38.44 55.18
CA ARG A 190 9.23 -39.60 54.78
C ARG A 190 10.15 -40.81 54.74
N LYS A 191 9.97 -41.75 55.68
CA LYS A 191 10.70 -43.03 55.69
C LYS A 191 10.67 -43.67 54.29
N SER A 192 11.85 -43.89 53.70
CA SER A 192 12.01 -44.59 52.42
C SER A 192 11.41 -45.99 52.48
N GLY A 193 10.88 -46.51 51.36
CA GLY A 193 10.28 -47.84 51.27
C GLY A 193 11.21 -48.97 51.76
N LYS A 194 12.53 -48.80 51.58
CA LYS A 194 13.56 -49.71 52.09
C LYS A 194 13.63 -49.71 53.63
N ALA A 195 13.45 -48.56 54.27
CA ALA A 195 13.40 -48.46 55.73
C ALA A 195 12.12 -49.11 56.30
N TYR A 196 10.98 -48.93 55.62
CA TYR A 196 9.76 -49.68 55.95
C TYR A 196 9.95 -51.20 55.81
N PHE A 197 10.67 -51.64 54.77
CA PHE A 197 10.95 -53.06 54.55
C PHE A 197 11.82 -53.66 55.66
N LEU A 198 12.91 -52.98 56.05
CA LEU A 198 13.80 -53.42 57.14
C LEU A 198 13.11 -53.42 58.52
N GLU A 199 12.30 -52.40 58.84
CA GLU A 199 11.51 -52.38 60.07
C GLU A 199 10.50 -53.54 60.12
N LYS A 200 9.90 -53.87 58.97
CA LYS A 200 8.98 -55.01 58.85
C LYS A 200 9.70 -56.36 58.87
N GLN A 201 10.93 -56.44 58.40
CA GLN A 201 11.78 -57.63 58.42
C GLN A 201 12.28 -57.97 59.83
N VAL A 202 12.52 -56.97 60.68
CA VAL A 202 12.80 -57.17 62.12
C VAL A 202 11.56 -57.70 62.86
N ILE A 203 10.36 -57.31 62.45
CA ILE A 203 9.08 -57.79 63.03
C ILE A 203 8.72 -59.20 62.53
N ALA A 204 9.04 -59.53 61.28
CA ALA A 204 8.83 -60.84 60.68
C ALA A 204 10.09 -61.70 60.81
N GLY A 205 10.31 -62.27 62.01
CA GLY A 205 11.49 -63.04 62.41
C GLY A 205 11.94 -64.15 61.46
N SER A 206 12.65 -63.75 60.39
CA SER A 206 13.32 -64.60 59.42
C SER A 206 14.69 -64.00 59.16
N GLY A 207 15.63 -64.27 60.06
CA GLY A 207 17.04 -63.90 59.93
C GLY A 207 17.66 -64.61 58.73
N ILE A 208 17.93 -63.84 57.69
CA ILE A 208 18.81 -64.22 56.60
C ILE A 208 20.09 -63.41 56.83
N ASN A 209 21.12 -64.07 57.38
CA ASN A 209 22.48 -63.56 57.39
C ASN A 209 22.93 -63.42 55.94
N PHE A 210 23.23 -62.20 55.51
CA PHE A 210 24.17 -61.98 54.42
C PHE A 210 25.42 -61.38 55.06
N GLU A 211 26.49 -62.16 55.02
CA GLU A 211 27.82 -61.80 55.48
C GLU A 211 28.36 -60.67 54.60
N ASP A 212 29.01 -59.72 55.27
CA ASP A 212 29.73 -58.60 54.66
C ASP A 212 30.87 -59.14 53.79
N GLU A 213 30.77 -58.97 52.48
CA GLU A 213 31.91 -59.01 51.56
C GLU A 213 32.09 -57.63 50.90
N GLU A 214 33.19 -57.02 51.31
CA GLU A 214 34.15 -56.18 50.56
C GLU A 214 33.65 -55.06 49.63
N ASP A 215 34.20 -53.88 49.92
CA ASP A 215 34.22 -52.68 49.10
C ASP A 215 34.54 -52.97 47.63
N MET A 216 33.66 -52.50 46.73
CA MET A 216 34.03 -52.19 45.35
C MET A 216 33.78 -50.71 45.09
N ASP A 217 34.88 -49.96 45.00
CA ASP A 217 34.96 -48.63 44.41
C ASP A 217 34.36 -48.64 43.00
N VAL A 218 33.20 -47.98 42.83
CA VAL A 218 32.68 -47.63 41.51
C VAL A 218 33.01 -46.16 41.28
N GLN A 219 34.13 -45.93 40.61
CA GLN A 219 34.40 -44.65 39.93
C GLN A 219 33.46 -44.56 38.74
N GLU A 220 32.40 -43.77 38.86
CA GLU A 220 31.53 -43.43 37.74
C GLU A 220 32.07 -42.14 37.10
N GLU A 221 32.89 -42.35 36.07
CA GLU A 221 33.36 -41.38 35.10
C GLU A 221 32.13 -40.87 34.32
N ILE A 222 31.70 -39.63 34.59
CA ILE A 222 30.66 -38.98 33.80
C ILE A 222 31.37 -38.15 32.73
N GLU A 223 31.26 -38.64 31.50
CA GLU A 223 31.79 -38.05 30.27
C GLU A 223 31.23 -36.64 30.04
N GLU A 224 32.12 -35.71 29.69
CA GLU A 224 31.76 -34.40 29.14
C GLU A 224 31.22 -34.59 27.71
N GLU A 225 29.90 -34.64 27.54
CA GLU A 225 29.27 -34.42 26.24
C GLU A 225 29.40 -32.94 25.85
N LYS A 226 30.34 -32.67 24.93
CA LYS A 226 30.39 -31.43 24.15
C LYS A 226 29.29 -31.50 23.09
N ASP A 227 28.17 -30.84 23.34
CA ASP A 227 27.20 -30.52 22.30
C ASP A 227 27.73 -29.34 21.46
N GLU A 228 28.35 -29.67 20.33
CA GLU A 228 28.51 -28.79 19.19
C GLU A 228 27.15 -28.68 18.47
N ALA A 229 26.45 -27.57 18.67
CA ALA A 229 25.39 -27.14 17.77
C ALA A 229 25.89 -25.91 17.00
N GLU A 230 26.44 -26.19 15.82
CA GLU A 230 26.52 -25.23 14.71
C GLU A 230 25.09 -24.92 14.27
N ASP A 231 24.60 -23.71 14.55
CA ASP A 231 23.44 -23.15 13.87
C ASP A 231 23.90 -21.88 13.13
N GLU A 232 24.38 -22.12 11.91
CA GLU A 232 24.27 -21.20 10.79
C GLU A 232 22.78 -21.02 10.47
N ASP A 233 22.16 -19.92 10.91
CA ASP A 233 20.97 -19.33 10.25
C ASP A 233 20.63 -17.96 10.89
N MET A 234 21.52 -16.99 10.68
CA MET A 234 21.25 -15.58 10.98
C MET A 234 20.97 -14.82 9.68
N GLU A 235 19.98 -15.24 8.91
CA GLU A 235 19.48 -14.46 7.78
C GLU A 235 18.00 -14.75 7.50
N LYS A 236 17.23 -13.66 7.34
CA LYS A 236 15.78 -13.57 7.03
C LYS A 236 14.79 -13.66 8.20
N TYR A 237 14.57 -12.53 8.87
CA TYR A 237 13.23 -12.04 9.18
C TYR A 237 13.25 -10.51 9.23
N PHE A 238 13.39 -9.89 8.05
CA PHE A 238 12.77 -8.59 7.81
C PHE A 238 11.59 -8.90 6.88
N ASP A 239 10.44 -9.20 7.48
CA ASP A 239 9.17 -9.14 6.75
C ASP A 239 8.85 -7.65 6.60
N ASP A 240 8.92 -7.21 5.35
CA ASP A 240 8.75 -5.82 4.90
C ASP A 240 7.29 -5.51 4.55
N ASP A 241 6.31 -6.26 5.08
CA ASP A 241 4.89 -6.09 4.72
C ASP A 241 3.95 -6.44 5.88
N VAL A 242 3.82 -5.55 6.89
CA VAL A 242 2.61 -5.45 7.73
C VAL A 242 2.39 -3.99 8.15
N PHE A 243 2.11 -3.13 7.18
CA PHE A 243 1.25 -1.97 7.38
C PHE A 243 0.17 -2.04 6.31
N ASP A 244 -0.77 -2.95 6.53
CA ASP A 244 -2.05 -2.92 5.84
C ASP A 244 -2.89 -1.88 6.60
N ASP A 245 -2.97 -0.69 6.01
CA ASP A 245 -3.94 0.34 6.36
C ASP A 245 -5.33 -0.18 5.97
N GLU A 246 -6.00 -0.90 6.86
CA GLU A 246 -7.46 -1.09 6.80
C GLU A 246 -7.97 -1.47 8.22
N ASP A 247 -9.09 -0.85 8.61
CA ASP A 247 -9.87 -1.05 9.87
C ASP A 247 -9.54 -0.16 11.09
N ILE A 248 -9.73 1.16 10.95
CA ILE A 248 -10.30 1.97 12.04
C ILE A 248 -11.73 2.32 11.65
N ASP A 249 -12.65 1.38 11.91
CA ASP A 249 -14.08 1.63 11.95
C ASP A 249 -14.48 2.13 13.35
N ASP A 250 -15.24 3.22 13.32
CA ASP A 250 -16.16 3.77 14.32
C ASP A 250 -16.24 3.10 15.71
N VAL A 251 -15.88 3.86 16.74
CA VAL A 251 -16.55 3.76 18.04
C VAL A 251 -16.97 5.14 18.50
N GLU A 252 -18.28 5.41 18.37
CA GLU A 252 -19.00 6.48 19.05
C GLU A 252 -18.71 6.45 20.57
N LEU A 253 -18.34 7.59 21.14
CA LEU A 253 -18.27 7.79 22.58
C LEU A 253 -19.54 8.54 23.04
N ASP A 254 -20.42 7.81 23.72
CA ASP A 254 -21.37 8.35 24.70
C ASP A 254 -20.64 8.87 25.96
#